data_AF-A0A0H2TFV3-F1
#
_entry.id   AF-A0A0H2TFV3-F1
#
_cell.length_a   1.000
_cell.length_b   1.000
_cell.length_c   1.000
_cell.angle_alpha   90.00
_cell.angle_beta   90.00
_cell.angle_gamma   90.00
#
_symmetry.space_group_name_H-M   'P 1'
#
loop_
_entity.id
_entity.type
_entity.pdbx_description
1 polymer ?
#
loop_
_entity_poly.entity_id
_entity_poly.type
_entity_poly.pdbx_seq_one_letter_code
_entity_poly.pdbx_strand_id
1 'polypeptide(L)'
;SCEVDRGDYCNADQSTFKGIFARNLVELDRALDGNPYRAFLRRNAQTASRSGRDDSHSYGLRWAGPFNGTSMSAQASAIGLLVAAL
;
A
#
# COMPACT_ATOMS: atom_id res chain seq x y z
N SER A 1 2.10 -6.07 -15.00
CA SER A 1 1.47 -5.84 -13.69
C SER A 1 0.10 -5.24 -13.93
N CYS A 2 -0.93 -5.67 -13.21
CA CYS A 2 -2.29 -5.11 -13.31
C CYS A 2 -2.39 -3.67 -12.78
N GLU A 3 -1.38 -3.18 -12.04
CA GLU A 3 -1.39 -1.83 -11.47
C GLU A 3 -1.08 -0.73 -12.51
N VAL A 4 -0.47 -1.11 -13.65
CA VAL A 4 -0.21 -0.18 -14.74
C VAL A 4 -1.36 -0.25 -15.73
N ASP A 5 -2.09 0.86 -15.87
CA ASP A 5 -3.25 1.02 -16.76
C ASP A 5 -2.90 0.68 -18.22
N ARG A 6 -2.97 -0.61 -18.56
CA ARG A 6 -2.79 -1.16 -19.91
C ARG A 6 -4.04 -1.91 -20.39
N GLY A 7 -5.20 -1.61 -19.81
CA GLY A 7 -6.46 -2.30 -20.06
C GLY A 7 -6.70 -3.54 -19.18
N ASP A 8 -5.84 -3.77 -18.18
CA ASP A 8 -5.92 -4.89 -17.24
C ASP A 8 -6.11 -4.33 -15.83
N TYR A 9 -7.32 -4.44 -15.26
CA TYR A 9 -7.65 -3.91 -13.94
C TYR A 9 -7.33 -4.95 -12.87
N CYS A 10 -6.67 -4.55 -11.76
CA CYS A 10 -6.47 -5.48 -10.67
C CYS A 10 -7.80 -5.93 -10.06
N ASN A 11 -7.95 -7.24 -9.85
CA ASN A 11 -9.11 -7.78 -9.15
C ASN A 11 -8.99 -7.59 -7.63
N ALA A 12 -10.00 -8.08 -6.89
CA ALA A 12 -10.05 -7.95 -5.44
C ALA A 12 -8.82 -8.58 -4.76
N ASP A 13 -8.44 -9.79 -5.15
CA ASP A 13 -7.29 -10.52 -4.59
C ASP A 13 -6.00 -9.74 -4.82
N GLN A 14 -5.74 -9.34 -6.06
CA GLN A 14 -4.54 -8.61 -6.44
C GLN A 14 -4.41 -7.27 -5.70
N SER A 15 -5.54 -6.61 -5.42
CA SER A 15 -5.56 -5.36 -4.66
C SER A 15 -5.12 -5.52 -3.20
N THR A 16 -5.26 -6.73 -2.61
CA THR A 16 -4.83 -7.01 -1.23
C THR A 16 -3.33 -7.28 -1.09
N PHE A 17 -2.65 -7.69 -2.18
CA PHE A 17 -1.29 -8.23 -2.11
C PHE A 17 -0.28 -7.28 -1.46
N LYS A 18 -0.31 -6.00 -1.81
CA LYS A 18 0.64 -5.02 -1.26
C LYS A 18 0.48 -4.80 0.24
N GLY A 19 -0.75 -4.83 0.76
CA GLY A 19 -1.03 -4.76 2.19
C GLY A 19 -0.56 -6.00 2.94
N ILE A 20 -0.80 -7.20 2.38
CA ILE A 20 -0.29 -8.47 2.93
C ILE A 20 1.23 -8.45 2.96
N PHE A 21 1.87 -7.99 1.88
CA PHE A 21 3.31 -7.82 1.80
C PHE A 21 3.83 -6.86 2.88
N ALA A 22 3.24 -5.67 3.01
CA ALA A 22 3.65 -4.69 4.02
C ALA A 22 3.53 -5.23 5.45
N ARG A 23 2.43 -5.95 5.75
CA ARG A 23 2.23 -6.60 7.05
C ARG A 23 3.33 -7.63 7.34
N ASN A 24 3.66 -8.51 6.40
CA ASN A 24 4.71 -9.51 6.64
C ASN A 24 6.10 -8.88 6.68
N LEU A 25 6.33 -7.83 5.89
CA LEU A 25 7.61 -7.12 5.87
C LEU A 25 7.92 -6.43 7.20
N VAL A 26 6.92 -5.84 7.88
CA VAL A 26 7.16 -5.26 9.21
C VAL A 26 7.46 -6.32 10.27
N GLU A 27 6.89 -7.53 10.18
CA GLU A 27 7.26 -8.61 11.10
C GLU A 27 8.71 -9.07 10.87
N LEU A 28 9.13 -9.17 9.60
CA LEU A 28 10.54 -9.44 9.26
C LEU A 28 11.46 -8.30 9.74
N ASP A 29 11.07 -7.04 9.52
CA ASP A 29 11.81 -5.86 9.96
C ASP A 29 12.07 -5.86 11.46
N ARG A 30 11.09 -6.30 12.27
CA ARG A 30 11.22 -6.42 13.73
C ARG A 30 12.13 -7.58 14.16
N ALA A 31 12.21 -8.64 13.35
CA ALA A 31 13.05 -9.79 13.64
C ALA A 31 14.54 -9.58 13.28
N LEU A 32 14.86 -8.51 12.54
CA LEU A 32 16.21 -8.18 12.09
C LEU A 32 16.79 -7.00 12.88
N ASP A 33 18.07 -7.10 13.21
CA ASP A 33 18.80 -6.00 13.83
C ASP A 33 18.80 -4.75 12.94
N GLY A 34 18.56 -3.59 13.54
CA GLY A 34 18.61 -2.30 12.87
C GLY A 34 17.39 -1.96 11.98
N ASN A 35 16.37 -2.82 11.91
CA ASN A 35 15.11 -2.58 11.20
C ASN A 35 15.32 -2.06 9.75
N PRO A 36 15.95 -2.88 8.87
CA PRO A 36 16.42 -2.44 7.56
C PRO A 36 15.30 -2.04 6.58
N TYR A 37 14.06 -2.47 6.81
CA TYR A 37 12.91 -2.21 5.94
C TYR A 37 12.01 -1.07 6.43
N ARG A 38 12.27 -0.54 7.62
CA ARG A 38 11.54 0.58 8.22
C ARG A 38 11.40 1.79 7.28
N ALA A 39 12.49 2.17 6.61
CA ALA A 39 12.54 3.30 5.70
C ALA A 39 11.65 3.07 4.46
N PHE A 40 11.66 1.86 3.92
CA PHE A 40 10.84 1.47 2.77
C PHE A 40 9.34 1.54 3.11
N LEU A 41 8.93 0.98 4.25
CA LEU A 41 7.53 1.01 4.71
C LEU A 41 7.03 2.45 4.90
N ARG A 42 7.83 3.29 5.59
CA ARG A 42 7.49 4.71 5.79
C ARG A 42 7.41 5.49 4.48
N ARG A 43 8.32 5.24 3.53
CA ARG A 43 8.31 5.92 2.23
C ARG A 43 7.04 5.59 1.43
N ASN A 44 6.64 4.32 1.42
CA ASN A 44 5.40 3.90 0.76
C ASN A 44 4.18 4.52 1.44
N ALA A 45 4.11 4.50 2.78
CA ALA A 45 3.00 5.10 3.54
C ALA A 45 2.86 6.61 3.25
N GLN A 46 3.98 7.34 3.24
CA GLN A 46 4.00 8.77 2.89
C GLN A 46 3.55 9.01 1.45
N THR A 47 3.97 8.16 0.51
CA THR A 47 3.60 8.29 -0.89
C THR A 47 2.10 8.04 -1.08
N ALA A 48 1.58 6.97 -0.48
CA ALA A 48 0.14 6.68 -0.48
C ALA A 48 -0.68 7.83 0.10
N SER A 49 -0.22 8.41 1.22
CA SER A 49 -0.90 9.54 1.87
C SER A 49 -0.88 10.83 1.04
N ARG A 50 0.15 11.03 0.20
CA ARG A 50 0.28 12.24 -0.64
C ARG A 50 -0.39 12.12 -1.99
N SER A 51 -0.34 10.94 -2.61
CA SER A 51 -0.67 10.77 -4.02
C SER A 51 -1.68 9.66 -4.31
N GLY A 52 -1.86 8.73 -3.38
CA GLY A 52 -2.66 7.52 -3.55
C GLY A 52 -4.05 7.58 -2.90
N ARG A 53 -4.51 8.77 -2.49
CA ARG A 53 -5.81 8.95 -1.83
C ARG A 53 -6.58 10.16 -2.37
N ASP A 54 -7.88 10.19 -2.09
CA ASP A 54 -8.71 11.37 -2.23
C ASP A 54 -8.71 12.26 -0.97
N ASP A 55 -9.45 13.36 -1.05
CA ASP A 55 -9.61 14.34 0.05
C ASP A 55 -10.32 13.74 1.28
N SER A 56 -11.13 12.70 1.09
CA SER A 56 -11.82 11.97 2.16
C SER A 56 -10.97 10.88 2.81
N HIS A 57 -9.69 10.79 2.46
CA HIS A 57 -8.77 9.73 2.91
C HIS A 57 -9.16 8.32 2.44
N SER A 58 -9.87 8.21 1.31
CA SER A 58 -10.04 6.94 0.60
C SER A 58 -8.80 6.66 -0.23
N TYR A 59 -8.19 5.50 -0.03
CA TYR A 59 -6.98 5.06 -0.72
C TYR A 59 -7.33 4.18 -1.91
N GLY A 60 -6.65 4.45 -3.02
CA GLY A 60 -6.75 3.65 -4.24
C GLY A 60 -5.71 2.53 -4.30
N LEU A 61 -5.82 1.74 -5.37
CA LEU A 61 -4.85 0.70 -5.69
C LEU A 61 -3.44 1.29 -5.85
N ARG A 62 -3.31 2.44 -6.54
CA ARG A 62 -2.03 3.06 -6.90
C ARG A 62 -1.52 3.99 -5.80
N TRP A 63 -0.63 3.49 -4.93
CA TRP A 63 -0.02 4.30 -3.86
C TRP A 63 0.86 5.44 -4.40
N ALA A 64 1.49 5.24 -5.55
CA ALA A 64 2.27 6.27 -6.24
C ALA A 64 1.41 7.34 -6.92
N GLY A 65 0.08 7.14 -6.96
CA GLY A 65 -0.85 7.99 -7.68
C GLY A 65 -0.80 7.88 -9.21
N PRO A 66 -1.61 8.69 -9.90
CA PRO A 66 -2.71 9.49 -9.32
C PRO A 66 -3.81 8.58 -8.75
N PHE A 67 -4.60 9.09 -7.81
CA PHE A 67 -5.79 8.40 -7.33
C PHE A 67 -6.78 8.18 -8.48
N ASN A 68 -7.26 6.94 -8.66
CA ASN A 68 -8.15 6.55 -9.74
C ASN A 68 -9.37 5.76 -9.25
N GLY A 69 -9.76 5.97 -7.99
CA GLY A 69 -10.85 5.24 -7.34
C GLY A 69 -10.37 4.30 -6.24
N THR A 70 -11.32 3.85 -5.43
CA THR A 70 -11.08 2.97 -4.28
C THR A 70 -11.97 1.74 -4.34
N SER A 71 -11.53 0.69 -3.67
CA SER A 71 -12.29 -0.52 -3.39
C SER A 71 -12.01 -0.94 -1.95
N MET A 72 -12.86 -1.80 -1.36
CA MET A 72 -12.62 -2.30 0.00
C MET A 72 -11.25 -2.97 0.14
N SER A 73 -10.82 -3.75 -0.86
CA SER A 73 -9.53 -4.43 -0.84
C SER A 73 -8.36 -3.46 -0.99
N ALA A 74 -8.47 -2.42 -1.83
CA ALA A 74 -7.44 -1.38 -1.95
C ALA A 74 -7.33 -0.55 -0.66
N GLN A 75 -8.46 -0.18 -0.05
CA GLN A 75 -8.49 0.54 1.21
C GLN A 75 -7.85 -0.28 2.34
N ALA A 76 -8.25 -1.55 2.50
CA ALA A 76 -7.69 -2.44 3.50
C ALA A 76 -6.18 -2.65 3.30
N SER A 77 -5.74 -2.75 2.04
CA SER A 77 -4.33 -2.86 1.66
C SER A 77 -3.52 -1.64 2.09
N ALA A 78 -4.05 -0.42 1.87
CA ALA A 78 -3.42 0.81 2.30
C ALA A 78 -3.40 0.97 3.83
N ILE A 79 -4.48 0.59 4.53
CA ILE A 79 -4.51 0.59 6.01
C ILE A 79 -3.43 -0.36 6.57
N GLY A 80 -3.26 -1.54 5.98
CA GLY A 80 -2.20 -2.48 6.34
C GLY A 80 -0.81 -1.86 6.22
N LEU A 81 -0.56 -1.11 5.14
CA LEU A 81 0.68 -0.34 4.97
C LEU A 81 0.86 0.74 6.05
N LEU A 82 -0.19 1.52 6.34
CA LEU A 82 -0.12 2.59 7.34
C LEU A 82 0.21 2.03 8.72
N VAL A 83 -0.42 0.93 9.12
CA VAL A 83 -0.14 0.22 10.38
C VAL A 83 1.29 -0.34 10.38
N ALA A 84 1.75 -0.92 9.26
CA ALA A 84 3.12 -1.43 9.14
C ALA A 84 4.20 -0.33 9.25
N ALA A 85 3.86 0.93 8.98
CA ALA A 85 4.79 2.05 9.08
C ALA A 85 4.90 2.68 10.50
N LEU A 86 3.98 2.34 11.42
CA LEU A 86 3.98 2.78 12.83
C LEU A 86 5.11 2.16 13.64
#